data_AF-A0A821IWA7-F1
#
_entry.id   AF-A0A821IWA7-F1
#
_cell.length_a   1.000
_cell.length_b   1.000
_cell.length_c   1.000
_cell.angle_alpha   90.00
_cell.angle_beta   90.00
_cell.angle_gamma   90.00
#
_symmetry.space_group_name_H-M   'P 1'
#
loop_
_entity.id
_entity.type
_entity.pdbx_description
1 polymer ?
#
loop_
_entity_poly.entity_id
_entity_poly.type
_entity_poly.pdbx_seq_one_letter_code
_entity_poly.pdbx_strand_id
1 'polypeptide(L)'
;GFCALGTRTFDVVKGDGFKNLAKTSFGVGRGSNTSSIEITDLLPHPTTISRNITRLYDEHKIQLIDICEQLTRFCYIVDQCTEAHTEEHKQQPDSTKFVVTDNEPKMLPAFREQCSRFGCADHYLNKQLQHAFQSDQIHLNKNKIEKVDCELVQNIFNQVKKVVSSVRHSHQQQKFSQKFQTYSEARFGGAIIMLDIFREVIF
;
A
#
# COMPACT_ATOMS: atom_id res chain seq x y z
N GLY A 1 -4.94 -23.32 20.57
CA GLY A 1 -4.68 -21.89 20.40
C GLY A 1 -3.45 -21.68 19.55
N PHE A 2 -3.62 -21.28 18.29
CA PHE A 2 -2.51 -20.94 17.38
C PHE A 2 -2.25 -19.43 17.38
N CYS A 3 -3.28 -18.62 17.12
CA CYS A 3 -3.15 -17.16 17.11
C CYS A 3 -2.78 -16.57 18.47
N ALA A 4 -3.38 -17.08 19.56
CA ALA A 4 -3.14 -16.57 20.91
C ALA A 4 -1.73 -16.89 21.44
N LEU A 5 -1.21 -18.09 21.18
CA LEU A 5 0.11 -18.51 21.66
C LEU A 5 1.24 -18.03 20.74
N GLY A 6 0.99 -17.92 19.43
CA GLY A 6 1.97 -17.49 18.44
C GLY A 6 1.93 -16.00 18.10
N THR A 7 1.19 -15.21 18.87
CA THR A 7 0.99 -13.75 18.66
C THR A 7 0.67 -13.40 17.19
N ARG A 8 -0.13 -14.25 16.52
CA ARG A 8 -0.54 -14.06 15.12
C ARG A 8 -1.89 -13.39 15.03
N THR A 9 -2.10 -12.60 13.98
CA THR A 9 -3.43 -12.05 13.68
C THR A 9 -4.42 -13.17 13.35
N PHE A 10 -5.70 -12.95 13.65
CA PHE A 10 -6.74 -13.93 13.33
C PHE A 10 -6.94 -14.10 11.82
N ASP A 11 -6.52 -13.14 11.00
CA ASP A 11 -6.63 -13.24 9.55
C ASP A 11 -5.68 -14.27 8.94
N VAL A 12 -4.60 -14.67 9.63
CA VAL A 12 -3.67 -15.70 9.14
C VAL A 12 -4.40 -17.00 8.80
N VAL A 13 -5.42 -17.39 9.57
CA VAL A 13 -6.17 -18.63 9.33
C VAL A 13 -7.11 -18.56 8.13
N LYS A 14 -7.42 -17.34 7.65
CA LYS A 14 -8.26 -17.12 6.46
C LYS A 14 -7.46 -17.22 5.16
N GLY A 15 -6.13 -17.09 5.23
CA GLY A 15 -5.24 -17.12 4.07
C GLY A 15 -5.23 -18.48 3.38
N ASP A 16 -5.27 -18.50 2.05
CA ASP A 16 -5.33 -19.74 1.28
C ASP A 16 -4.07 -20.59 1.42
N GLY A 17 -2.90 -19.96 1.62
CA GLY A 17 -1.66 -20.66 1.94
C GLY A 17 -1.78 -21.49 3.23
N PHE A 18 -2.41 -20.94 4.27
CA PHE A 18 -2.63 -21.66 5.53
C PHE A 18 -3.62 -22.82 5.36
N LYS A 19 -4.73 -22.59 4.63
CA LYS A 19 -5.71 -23.64 4.31
C LYS A 19 -5.08 -24.78 3.52
N ASN A 20 -4.24 -24.47 2.54
CA ASN A 20 -3.57 -25.46 1.71
C ASN A 20 -2.54 -26.25 2.53
N LEU A 21 -1.77 -25.59 3.39
CA LEU A 21 -0.86 -26.28 4.32
C LEU A 21 -1.64 -27.26 5.21
N ALA A 22 -2.75 -26.81 5.81
CA ALA A 22 -3.58 -27.67 6.65
C ALA A 22 -4.12 -28.88 5.87
N LYS A 23 -4.62 -28.68 4.65
CA LYS A 23 -5.07 -29.77 3.76
C LYS A 23 -3.94 -30.76 3.46
N THR A 24 -2.75 -30.27 3.16
CA THR A 24 -1.57 -31.12 2.91
C THR A 24 -1.20 -31.92 4.15
N SER A 25 -1.16 -31.30 5.34
CA SER A 25 -0.88 -31.99 6.59
C SER A 25 -1.92 -33.06 6.91
N PHE A 26 -3.21 -32.80 6.69
CA PHE A 26 -4.26 -33.81 6.80
C PHE A 26 -4.09 -34.94 5.80
N GLY A 27 -3.68 -34.62 4.56
CA GLY A 27 -3.38 -35.61 3.53
C GLY A 27 -2.24 -36.54 3.95
N VAL A 28 -1.16 -36.00 4.51
CA VAL A 28 -0.03 -36.80 5.01
C VAL A 28 -0.46 -37.71 6.15
N GLY A 29 -1.22 -37.19 7.13
CA GLY A 29 -1.73 -38.00 8.23
C GLY A 29 -2.73 -39.09 7.78
N ARG A 30 -3.52 -38.83 6.73
CA ARG A 30 -4.41 -39.85 6.16
C ARG A 30 -3.65 -40.90 5.35
N GLY A 31 -2.55 -40.52 4.71
CA GLY A 31 -1.71 -41.40 3.89
C GLY A 31 -0.69 -42.21 4.70
N SER A 32 -0.39 -41.81 5.93
CA SER A 32 0.49 -42.55 6.81
C SER A 32 -0.24 -43.74 7.42
N ASN A 33 0.29 -44.95 7.24
CA ASN A 33 -0.19 -46.15 7.93
C ASN A 33 0.25 -46.21 9.41
N THR A 34 0.48 -45.06 10.04
CA THR A 34 0.95 -44.94 11.43
C THR A 34 -0.10 -44.27 12.30
N SER A 35 -0.21 -44.69 13.56
CA SER A 35 -1.15 -44.11 14.53
C SER A 35 -0.74 -42.71 15.00
N SER A 36 0.52 -42.33 14.77
CA SER A 36 1.08 -41.03 15.11
C SER A 36 2.22 -40.68 14.15
N ILE A 37 2.39 -39.38 13.91
CA ILE A 37 3.55 -38.80 13.22
C ILE A 37 4.11 -37.76 14.16
N GLU A 38 5.41 -37.81 14.40
CA GLU A 38 6.11 -36.75 15.14
C GLU A 38 6.12 -35.46 14.31
N ILE A 39 5.68 -34.36 14.91
CA ILE A 39 5.55 -33.07 14.21
C ILE A 39 6.91 -32.57 13.68
N THR A 40 8.00 -32.91 14.38
CA THR A 40 9.37 -32.56 13.98
C THR A 40 9.81 -33.22 12.68
N ASP A 41 9.21 -34.37 12.36
CA ASP A 41 9.53 -35.12 11.13
C ASP A 41 8.65 -34.66 9.96
N LEU A 42 7.55 -33.96 10.26
CA LEU A 42 6.60 -33.45 9.27
C LEU A 42 6.90 -32.00 8.87
N LEU A 43 7.27 -31.14 9.82
CA LEU A 43 7.46 -29.71 9.58
C LEU A 43 8.94 -29.37 9.38
N PRO A 44 9.30 -28.69 8.27
CA PRO A 44 10.68 -28.29 8.03
C PRO A 44 11.11 -27.21 9.02
N HIS A 45 12.39 -27.24 9.41
CA HIS A 45 13.00 -26.18 10.20
C HIS A 45 12.86 -24.81 9.49
N PRO A 46 12.68 -23.68 10.21
CA PRO A 46 12.55 -22.36 9.60
C PRO A 46 13.66 -22.00 8.61
N THR A 47 14.90 -22.41 8.89
CA THR A 47 16.04 -22.20 7.99
C THR A 47 15.90 -22.97 6.66
N THR A 48 15.24 -24.13 6.67
CA THR A 48 14.94 -24.90 5.46
C THR A 48 13.87 -24.19 4.63
N ILE A 49 12.83 -23.66 5.29
CA ILE A 49 11.82 -22.83 4.62
C ILE A 49 12.46 -21.60 3.99
N SER A 50 13.29 -20.87 4.75
CA SER A 50 14.00 -19.68 4.28
C SER A 50 14.86 -19.97 3.04
N ARG A 51 15.72 -21.01 3.10
CA ARG A 51 16.54 -21.43 1.95
C ARG A 51 15.70 -21.83 0.74
N ASN A 52 14.59 -22.54 0.95
CA ASN A 52 13.71 -22.93 -0.14
C ASN A 52 13.01 -21.73 -0.78
N ILE A 53 12.59 -20.73 0.02
CA ILE A 53 12.01 -19.47 -0.49
C ILE A 53 13.05 -18.73 -1.34
N THR A 54 14.29 -18.60 -0.88
CA THR A 54 15.37 -17.97 -1.65
C THR A 54 15.60 -18.69 -2.98
N ARG A 55 15.71 -20.02 -2.95
CA ARG A 55 15.88 -20.83 -4.17
C ARG A 55 14.73 -20.63 -5.15
N LEU A 56 13.47 -20.73 -4.69
CA LEU A 56 12.29 -20.52 -5.53
C LEU A 56 12.22 -19.11 -6.09
N TYR A 57 12.64 -18.10 -5.31
CA TYR A 57 12.75 -16.73 -5.77
C TYR A 57 13.76 -16.61 -6.91
N ASP A 58 14.96 -17.18 -6.76
CA ASP A 58 15.99 -17.13 -7.80
C ASP A 58 15.54 -17.86 -9.08
N GLU A 59 14.88 -19.02 -8.95
CA GLU A 59 14.32 -19.77 -10.08
C GLU A 59 13.26 -18.97 -10.84
N HIS A 60 12.29 -18.39 -10.14
CA HIS A 60 11.27 -17.56 -10.77
C HIS A 60 11.84 -16.25 -11.32
N LYS A 61 12.85 -15.67 -10.65
CA LYS A 61 13.52 -14.46 -11.12
C LYS A 61 14.20 -14.69 -12.46
N ILE A 62 14.89 -15.80 -12.65
CA ILE A 62 15.52 -16.14 -13.94
C ILE A 62 14.45 -16.26 -15.03
N GLN A 63 13.37 -17.00 -14.78
CA GLN A 63 12.26 -17.15 -15.73
C GLN A 63 11.62 -15.80 -16.09
N LEU A 64 11.46 -14.91 -15.12
CA LEU A 64 10.91 -13.58 -15.34
C LEU A 64 11.88 -12.67 -16.09
N ILE A 65 13.19 -12.79 -15.88
CA ILE A 65 14.19 -12.04 -16.67
C ILE A 65 14.06 -12.42 -18.14
N ASP A 66 14.02 -13.71 -18.46
CA ASP A 66 13.90 -14.19 -19.85
C ASP A 66 12.62 -13.66 -20.53
N ILE A 67 11.50 -13.62 -19.79
CA ILE A 67 10.24 -13.03 -20.29
C ILE A 67 10.37 -11.52 -20.47
N CYS A 68 10.95 -10.82 -19.48
CA CYS A 68 11.13 -9.36 -19.53
C CYS A 68 12.03 -8.93 -20.70
N GLU A 69 13.08 -9.70 -21.01
CA GLU A 69 13.98 -9.43 -22.14
C GLU A 69 13.29 -9.58 -23.50
N GLN A 70 12.26 -10.42 -23.59
CA GLN A 70 11.44 -10.59 -24.81
C GLN A 70 10.38 -9.49 -24.97
N LEU A 71 10.09 -8.72 -23.92
CA LEU A 71 9.10 -7.65 -23.96
C LEU A 71 9.72 -6.35 -24.45
N THR A 72 9.30 -5.89 -25.64
CA THR A 72 9.78 -4.62 -26.24
C THR A 72 9.37 -3.35 -25.48
N ARG A 73 8.41 -3.44 -24.54
CA ARG A 73 7.90 -2.30 -23.76
C ARG A 73 7.46 -2.75 -22.38
N PHE A 74 7.97 -2.11 -21.35
CA PHE A 74 7.58 -2.33 -19.96
C PHE A 74 7.61 -1.02 -19.18
N CYS A 75 6.82 -0.96 -18.12
CA CYS A 75 6.68 0.22 -17.27
C CYS A 75 6.88 -0.19 -15.80
N TYR A 76 7.68 0.59 -15.08
CA TYR A 76 7.84 0.45 -13.65
C TYR A 76 6.90 1.40 -12.94
N ILE A 77 6.16 0.89 -11.96
CA ILE A 77 5.46 1.70 -10.99
C ILE A 77 6.36 1.74 -9.76
N VAL A 78 6.80 2.94 -9.38
CA VAL A 78 7.54 3.14 -8.14
C VAL A 78 6.58 3.74 -7.12
N ASP A 79 6.23 2.92 -6.13
CA ASP A 79 5.44 3.36 -4.99
C ASP A 79 6.39 3.68 -3.83
N GLN A 80 6.52 4.96 -3.49
CA GLN A 80 7.21 5.38 -2.28
C GLN A 80 6.18 5.67 -1.19
N CYS A 81 6.26 4.91 -0.11
CA CYS A 81 5.57 5.24 1.13
C CYS A 81 6.61 5.61 2.19
N THR A 82 6.37 6.70 2.92
CA THR A 82 7.21 7.10 4.05
C THR A 82 6.90 6.21 5.25
N GLU A 83 7.74 5.20 5.47
CA GLU A 83 7.85 4.51 6.77
C GLU A 83 9.02 5.11 7.55
N ALA A 84 8.84 5.35 8.86
CA ALA A 84 9.83 6.05 9.68
C ALA A 84 11.18 5.32 9.84
N HIS A 85 11.28 4.05 9.39
CA HIS A 85 12.43 3.19 9.57
C HIS A 85 12.65 2.23 8.39
N THR A 86 13.24 2.69 7.29
CA THR A 86 13.79 1.78 6.26
C THR A 86 14.89 2.47 5.44
N GLU A 87 15.95 1.73 5.13
CA GLU A 87 17.09 2.18 4.32
C GLU A 87 16.76 2.26 2.82
N GLU A 88 17.38 3.22 2.13
CA GLU A 88 17.18 3.48 0.70
C GLU A 88 17.91 2.47 -0.20
N HIS A 89 17.18 1.77 -1.06
CA HIS A 89 17.75 1.09 -2.23
C HIS A 89 17.53 1.92 -3.50
N LYS A 90 18.62 2.29 -4.18
CA LYS A 90 18.58 2.99 -5.47
C LYS A 90 18.83 1.99 -6.60
N GLN A 91 17.76 1.58 -7.29
CA GLN A 91 17.88 1.02 -8.64
C GLN A 91 17.58 2.12 -9.65
N GLN A 92 18.50 2.34 -10.60
CA GLN A 92 18.34 3.33 -11.66
C GLN A 92 17.86 2.65 -12.96
N PRO A 93 16.70 3.01 -13.49
CA PRO A 93 16.23 2.55 -14.79
C PRO A 93 16.97 3.25 -15.95
N ASP A 94 17.17 2.54 -17.06
CA ASP A 94 17.76 3.07 -18.30
C ASP A 94 16.75 3.80 -19.21
N SER A 95 17.25 4.40 -20.28
CA SER A 95 16.53 5.31 -21.20
C SER A 95 15.44 4.65 -22.03
N THR A 96 15.36 3.32 -22.08
CA THR A 96 14.31 2.59 -22.81
C THR A 96 13.05 2.36 -21.97
N LYS A 97 13.11 2.69 -20.68
CA LYS A 97 12.10 2.34 -19.68
C LYS A 97 11.16 3.51 -19.40
N PHE A 98 9.90 3.17 -19.13
CA PHE A 98 8.90 4.12 -18.64
C PHE A 98 8.74 3.97 -17.13
N VAL A 99 8.70 5.08 -16.41
CA VAL A 99 8.53 5.08 -14.95
C VAL A 99 7.32 5.92 -14.57
N VAL A 100 6.38 5.34 -13.83
CA VAL A 100 5.25 6.05 -13.22
C VAL A 100 5.59 6.29 -11.76
N THR A 101 5.65 7.56 -11.36
CA THR A 101 5.94 7.98 -9.98
C THR A 101 5.01 9.09 -9.53
N ASP A 102 4.93 9.34 -8.22
CA ASP A 102 4.30 10.55 -7.71
C ASP A 102 5.04 11.82 -8.17
N ASN A 103 4.41 12.98 -7.95
CA ASN A 103 5.00 14.27 -8.28
C ASN A 103 5.80 14.85 -7.09
N GLU A 104 6.36 14.02 -6.22
CA GLU A 104 7.18 14.53 -5.13
C GLU A 104 8.43 15.25 -5.65
N PRO A 105 8.86 16.35 -5.01
CA PRO A 105 10.02 17.13 -5.43
C PRO A 105 11.33 16.33 -5.55
N LYS A 106 11.44 15.18 -4.84
CA LYS A 106 12.59 14.28 -4.90
C LYS A 106 12.51 13.30 -6.07
N MET A 107 11.31 12.89 -6.46
CA MET A 107 11.07 11.96 -7.57
C MET A 107 11.18 12.62 -8.94
N LEU A 108 10.99 13.93 -9.02
CA LEU A 108 11.17 14.69 -10.27
C LEU A 108 12.63 14.68 -10.76
N PRO A 109 13.63 15.10 -9.97
CA PRO A 109 15.04 15.07 -10.39
C PRO A 109 15.59 13.65 -10.51
N ALA A 110 15.13 12.70 -9.67
CA ALA A 110 15.65 11.34 -9.65
C ALA A 110 15.50 10.59 -10.99
N PHE A 111 14.49 10.95 -11.80
CA PHE A 111 14.18 10.26 -13.06
C PHE A 111 14.24 11.19 -14.29
N ARG A 112 14.64 12.45 -14.12
CA ARG A 112 14.53 13.51 -15.14
C ARG A 112 15.33 13.24 -16.42
N GLU A 113 16.53 12.69 -16.25
CA GLU A 113 17.51 12.57 -17.34
C GLU A 113 17.62 11.14 -17.89
N GLN A 114 17.12 10.15 -17.13
CA GLN A 114 17.46 8.75 -17.33
C GLN A 114 16.35 7.92 -17.96
N CYS A 115 15.10 8.38 -17.92
CA CYS A 115 13.95 7.62 -18.42
C CYS A 115 12.76 8.52 -18.75
N SER A 116 11.77 7.98 -19.47
CA SER A 116 10.51 8.67 -19.72
C SER A 116 9.58 8.53 -18.50
N ARG A 117 9.40 9.63 -17.76
CA ARG A 117 8.60 9.66 -16.53
C ARG A 117 7.17 10.13 -16.77
N PHE A 118 6.20 9.40 -16.22
CA PHE A 118 4.80 9.82 -16.14
C PHE A 118 4.40 10.07 -14.68
N GLY A 119 3.60 11.12 -14.44
CA GLY A 119 3.03 11.37 -13.13
C GLY A 119 1.89 10.40 -12.83
N CYS A 120 1.85 9.88 -11.60
CA CYS A 120 0.74 9.05 -11.12
C CYS A 120 -0.60 9.80 -11.21
N ALA A 121 -1.56 9.23 -11.94
CA ALA A 121 -2.88 9.81 -12.14
C ALA A 121 -3.64 9.95 -10.81
N ASP A 122 -3.52 8.97 -9.92
CA ASP A 122 -4.17 9.01 -8.60
C ASP A 122 -3.59 10.11 -7.72
N HIS A 123 -2.29 10.40 -7.83
CA HIS A 123 -1.65 11.49 -7.10
C HIS A 123 -2.15 12.83 -7.63
N TYR A 124 -2.28 12.95 -8.95
CA TYR A 124 -2.83 14.13 -9.59
C TYR A 124 -4.28 14.37 -9.18
N LEU A 125 -5.14 13.36 -9.26
CA LEU A 125 -6.54 13.45 -8.87
C LEU A 125 -6.70 13.85 -7.40
N ASN A 126 -5.92 13.24 -6.50
CA ASN A 126 -5.96 13.60 -5.09
C ASN A 126 -5.50 15.03 -4.82
N LYS A 127 -4.47 15.50 -5.51
CA LYS A 127 -4.01 16.88 -5.40
C LYS A 127 -5.08 17.85 -5.92
N GLN A 128 -5.75 17.52 -7.03
CA GLN A 128 -6.86 18.32 -7.56
C GLN A 128 -8.05 18.36 -6.59
N LEU A 129 -8.43 17.21 -6.02
CA LEU A 129 -9.47 17.14 -4.99
C LEU A 129 -9.09 17.96 -3.76
N GLN A 130 -7.86 17.82 -3.26
CA GLN A 130 -7.36 18.61 -2.15
C GLN A 130 -7.42 20.12 -2.45
N HIS A 131 -6.98 20.54 -3.63
CA HIS A 131 -7.09 21.93 -4.07
C HIS A 131 -8.56 22.39 -4.13
N ALA A 132 -9.48 21.56 -4.61
CA ALA A 132 -10.90 21.91 -4.64
C ALA A 132 -11.49 22.19 -3.24
N PHE A 133 -10.97 21.54 -2.20
CA PHE A 133 -11.42 21.74 -0.80
C PHE A 133 -10.60 22.76 0.00
N GLN A 134 -9.47 23.25 -0.53
CA GLN A 134 -8.55 24.13 0.21
C GLN A 134 -8.21 25.44 -0.51
N SER A 135 -8.44 25.52 -1.82
CA SER A 135 -8.12 26.68 -2.65
C SER A 135 -9.39 27.48 -2.94
N ASP A 136 -9.31 28.81 -2.85
CA ASP A 136 -10.31 29.75 -3.36
C ASP A 136 -10.08 30.07 -4.85
N GLN A 137 -9.12 29.40 -5.49
CA GLN A 137 -8.65 29.66 -6.85
C GLN A 137 -8.61 28.38 -7.67
N ILE A 138 -9.12 28.45 -8.90
CA ILE A 138 -9.02 27.42 -9.93
C ILE A 138 -8.20 27.96 -11.10
N HIS A 139 -7.17 27.20 -11.48
CA HIS A 139 -6.41 27.48 -12.70
C HIS A 139 -7.14 26.88 -13.90
N LEU A 140 -7.78 27.72 -14.71
CA LEU A 140 -8.40 27.27 -15.97
C LEU A 140 -7.35 26.99 -17.05
N ASN A 141 -6.26 27.76 -17.04
CA ASN A 141 -5.07 27.53 -17.83
C ASN A 141 -3.87 28.25 -17.19
N LYS A 142 -2.67 28.14 -17.79
CA LYS A 142 -1.43 28.74 -17.24
C LYS A 142 -1.54 30.25 -16.95
N ASN A 143 -2.43 30.97 -17.64
CA ASN A 143 -2.51 32.43 -17.59
C ASN A 143 -3.83 32.94 -17.00
N LYS A 144 -4.77 32.05 -16.63
CA LYS A 144 -6.10 32.42 -16.16
C LYS A 144 -6.42 31.68 -14.86
N ILE A 145 -6.54 32.46 -13.80
CA ILE A 145 -6.98 32.04 -12.48
C ILE A 145 -8.37 32.62 -12.27
N GLU A 146 -9.33 31.78 -11.92
CA GLU A 146 -10.65 32.21 -11.47
C GLU A 146 -10.80 31.98 -9.97
N LYS A 147 -11.34 32.99 -9.28
CA LYS A 147 -11.69 32.87 -7.88
C LYS A 147 -13.04 32.16 -7.78
N VAL A 148 -13.11 31.12 -6.97
CA VAL A 148 -14.35 30.39 -6.70
C VAL A 148 -14.74 30.65 -5.26
N ASP A 149 -15.98 31.08 -5.07
CA ASP A 149 -16.54 31.21 -3.72
C ASP A 149 -16.91 29.82 -3.20
N CYS A 150 -16.02 29.28 -2.37
CA CYS A 150 -16.17 28.00 -1.70
C CYS A 150 -16.03 28.13 -0.18
N GLU A 151 -16.27 29.32 0.37
CA GLU A 151 -16.06 29.64 1.80
C GLU A 151 -16.81 28.66 2.71
N LEU A 152 -18.07 28.36 2.40
CA LEU A 152 -18.87 27.42 3.16
C LEU A 152 -18.27 26.01 3.17
N VAL A 153 -17.87 25.50 2.00
CA VAL A 153 -17.32 24.15 1.83
C VAL A 153 -15.96 24.05 2.53
N GLN A 154 -15.10 25.05 2.39
CA GLN A 154 -13.81 25.12 3.05
C GLN A 154 -13.96 25.21 4.58
N ASN A 155 -14.90 26.00 5.08
CA ASN A 155 -15.17 26.11 6.51
C ASN A 155 -15.64 24.76 7.07
N ILE A 156 -16.59 24.10 6.41
CA ILE A 156 -17.04 22.75 6.79
C ILE A 156 -15.85 21.79 6.80
N PHE A 157 -15.07 21.74 5.72
CA PHE A 157 -13.91 20.85 5.61
C PHE A 157 -12.87 21.09 6.72
N ASN A 158 -12.59 22.35 7.05
CA ASN A 158 -11.69 22.71 8.15
C ASN A 158 -12.23 22.30 9.52
N GLN A 159 -13.54 22.40 9.75
CA GLN A 159 -14.16 21.93 10.99
C GLN A 159 -14.10 20.40 11.09
N VAL A 160 -14.41 19.69 10.00
CA VAL A 160 -14.25 18.23 9.95
C VAL A 160 -12.82 17.84 10.28
N LYS A 161 -11.84 18.49 9.65
CA LYS A 161 -10.42 18.24 9.90
C LYS A 161 -10.07 18.38 11.38
N LYS A 162 -10.55 19.44 12.05
CA LYS A 162 -10.35 19.63 13.50
C LYS A 162 -10.93 18.51 14.34
N VAL A 163 -12.15 18.04 14.02
CA VAL A 163 -12.78 16.92 14.73
C VAL A 163 -11.98 15.64 14.55
N VAL A 164 -11.61 15.29 13.32
CA VAL A 164 -10.80 14.10 13.02
C VAL A 164 -9.45 14.16 13.71
N SER A 165 -8.77 15.32 13.67
CA SER A 165 -7.54 15.55 14.41
C SER A 165 -7.75 15.35 15.91
N SER A 166 -8.81 15.90 16.51
CA SER A 166 -9.09 15.77 17.94
C SER A 166 -9.33 14.31 18.37
N VAL A 167 -10.09 13.54 17.58
CA VAL A 167 -10.32 12.10 17.81
C VAL A 167 -9.00 11.33 17.79
N ARG A 168 -8.07 11.68 16.90
CA ARG A 168 -6.76 11.04 16.83
C ARG A 168 -5.85 11.45 17.99
N HIS A 169 -5.81 12.73 18.35
CA HIS A 169 -5.01 13.22 19.49
C HIS A 169 -5.50 12.66 20.83
N SER A 170 -6.80 12.35 20.93
CA SER A 170 -7.39 11.68 22.09
C SER A 170 -7.24 10.15 22.06
N HIS A 171 -6.52 9.60 21.07
CA HIS A 171 -6.31 8.16 20.86
C HIS A 171 -7.60 7.34 20.74
N GLN A 172 -8.70 7.97 20.32
CA GLN A 172 -10.01 7.32 20.22
C GLN A 172 -10.30 6.75 18.82
N GLN A 173 -9.36 6.84 17.88
CA GLN A 173 -9.53 6.33 16.51
C GLN A 173 -9.91 4.84 16.44
N GLN A 174 -9.51 4.05 17.44
CA GLN A 174 -9.83 2.61 17.51
C GLN A 174 -11.34 2.32 17.66
N LYS A 175 -12.13 3.31 18.08
CA LYS A 175 -13.59 3.21 18.20
C LYS A 175 -14.32 3.40 16.86
N PHE A 176 -13.60 3.80 15.81
CA PHE A 176 -14.16 4.10 14.49
C PHE A 176 -13.77 3.02 13.47
N SER A 177 -14.33 3.11 12.26
CA SER A 177 -14.09 2.15 11.19
C SER A 177 -12.61 1.98 10.87
N GLN A 178 -12.25 0.84 10.28
CA GLN A 178 -10.87 0.56 9.86
C GLN A 178 -10.37 1.62 8.87
N LYS A 179 -11.25 2.19 8.03
CA LYS A 179 -10.94 3.31 7.14
C LYS A 179 -10.45 4.54 7.92
N PHE A 180 -11.15 4.91 9.00
CA PHE A 180 -10.73 5.98 9.91
C PHE A 180 -9.36 5.70 10.55
N GLN A 181 -9.16 4.46 11.00
CA GLN A 181 -7.91 4.07 11.66
C GLN A 181 -6.71 4.16 10.71
N THR A 182 -6.91 3.80 9.44
CA THR A 182 -5.89 3.84 8.39
C THR A 182 -5.73 5.20 7.72
N TYR A 183 -6.61 6.17 8.01
CA TYR A 183 -6.51 7.52 7.47
C TYR A 183 -5.14 8.12 7.80
N SER A 184 -4.50 8.71 6.80
CA SER A 184 -3.31 9.52 6.95
C SER A 184 -3.49 10.79 6.14
N GLU A 185 -3.16 11.92 6.73
CA GLU A 185 -3.22 13.22 6.06
C GLU A 185 -2.27 13.29 4.85
N ALA A 186 -1.25 12.44 4.82
CA ALA A 186 -0.27 12.33 3.74
C ALA A 186 -0.59 11.25 2.69
N ARG A 187 -1.64 10.43 2.89
CA ARG A 187 -2.00 9.35 1.93
C ARG A 187 -3.17 9.75 1.03
N PHE A 188 -3.17 9.14 -0.17
CA PHE A 188 -4.21 9.22 -1.18
C PHE A 188 -5.63 9.10 -0.59
N GLY A 189 -6.56 9.94 -1.05
CA GLY A 189 -7.97 9.92 -0.66
C GLY A 189 -8.32 10.72 0.59
N GLY A 190 -7.37 11.45 1.19
CA GLY A 190 -7.57 12.09 2.50
C GLY A 190 -8.83 12.96 2.60
N ALA A 191 -9.17 13.75 1.58
CA ALA A 191 -10.36 14.60 1.60
C ALA A 191 -11.69 13.82 1.56
N ILE A 192 -11.79 12.80 0.69
CA ILE A 192 -12.99 11.96 0.57
C ILE A 192 -13.14 11.08 1.82
N ILE A 193 -12.05 10.46 2.27
CA ILE A 193 -12.04 9.66 3.49
C ILE A 193 -12.42 10.53 4.68
N MET A 194 -11.97 11.78 4.75
CA MET A 194 -12.33 12.72 5.82
C MET A 194 -13.83 13.07 5.81
N LEU A 195 -14.46 13.21 4.64
CA LEU A 195 -15.91 13.43 4.53
C LEU A 195 -16.72 12.17 4.87
N ASP A 196 -16.26 10.99 4.44
CA ASP A 196 -16.87 9.71 4.82
C ASP A 196 -16.78 9.48 6.34
N ILE A 197 -15.61 9.79 6.92
CA ILE A 197 -15.37 9.77 8.35
C ILE A 197 -16.32 10.72 9.08
N PHE A 198 -16.50 11.94 8.60
CA PHE A 198 -17.41 12.91 9.22
C PHE A 198 -18.83 12.38 9.28
N ARG A 199 -19.27 11.73 8.20
CA ARG A 199 -20.57 11.08 8.14
C ARG A 199 -20.70 10.00 9.22
N GLU A 200 -19.67 9.18 9.46
CA GLU A 200 -19.65 8.14 10.52
C GLU A 200 -19.56 8.71 11.95
N VAL A 201 -19.04 9.93 12.13
CA VAL A 201 -18.92 10.57 13.46
C VAL A 201 -20.22 11.26 13.88
N ILE A 202 -20.97 11.80 12.92
CA ILE A 202 -22.20 12.57 13.17
C ILE A 202 -23.47 11.71 13.10
N PHE A 203 -23.51 10.69 12.24
CA PHE A 203 -24.66 9.82 12.02
C PHE A 203 -24.37 8.38 12.46
#